data_AF-A0A7J6JGA3-F1
#
_entry.id   AF-A0A7J6JGA3-F1
#
_cell.length_a   1.000
_cell.length_b   1.000
_cell.length_c   1.000
_cell.angle_alpha   90.00
_cell.angle_beta   90.00
_cell.angle_gamma   90.00
#
_symmetry.space_group_name_H-M   'P 1'
#
loop_
_entity.id
_entity.type
_entity.pdbx_description
1 polymer ?
#
loop_
_entity_poly.entity_id
_entity_poly.type
_entity_poly.pdbx_seq_one_letter_code
_entity_poly.pdbx_strand_id
1 'polypeptide(L)'
;MSIHSSVQNGTSEKAIETVRPEPALERSQTVHLSYPRFSAPRPLPTAATSLPIGAFSTTLTTLSLSLMEWRGVTTTNVYIANFFFLAAFGLFISAQWELTGGNGFGYSVFSAFGLFYAGYGAILTPSFGVAAAYGDDTKQLNNALGLFMIIWSVFVLAYLVATLPTNVVYILIFIFVELCFVLVAASYFALADGHATAAVGLKKSGGVFAFLAGLVGWYLTFHLLLKDSLVELPLGDTSQYFPKTRKKVE
;
A
#
# COMPACT_ATOMS: atom_id res chain seq x y z
N MET A 1 1.93 -66.94 -83.38
CA MET A 1 0.66 -66.32 -83.82
C MET A 1 -0.29 -66.36 -82.63
N SER A 2 -0.94 -65.23 -82.32
CA SER A 2 -2.05 -64.90 -81.37
C SER A 2 -2.94 -66.05 -80.80
N ILE A 3 -3.67 -66.00 -79.66
CA ILE A 3 -4.13 -64.97 -78.65
C ILE A 3 -4.66 -65.76 -77.37
N HIS A 4 -5.19 -65.35 -76.18
CA HIS A 4 -5.86 -64.15 -75.59
C HIS A 4 -5.49 -63.86 -74.07
N SER A 5 -6.45 -63.94 -73.11
CA SER A 5 -6.42 -63.59 -71.66
C SER A 5 -7.46 -64.47 -70.88
N SER A 6 -7.93 -64.33 -69.62
CA SER A 6 -7.92 -63.36 -68.47
C SER A 6 -8.34 -64.15 -67.16
N VAL A 7 -8.17 -63.79 -65.86
CA VAL A 7 -8.34 -62.56 -65.00
C VAL A 7 -9.83 -62.24 -64.73
N GLN A 8 -10.42 -62.07 -63.51
CA GLN A 8 -10.03 -61.89 -62.06
C GLN A 8 -11.24 -62.37 -61.14
N ASN A 9 -11.50 -62.17 -59.80
CA ASN A 9 -10.90 -61.54 -58.58
C ASN A 9 -11.61 -62.01 -57.24
N GLY A 10 -11.06 -61.70 -56.04
CA GLY A 10 -11.73 -61.57 -54.69
C GLY A 10 -11.98 -62.84 -53.83
N THR A 11 -12.20 -62.83 -52.49
CA THR A 11 -12.15 -61.86 -51.34
C THR A 11 -12.52 -62.63 -50.02
N SER A 12 -12.36 -62.23 -48.73
CA SER A 12 -11.71 -61.11 -48.00
C SER A 12 -11.43 -61.48 -46.48
N GLU A 13 -10.47 -60.78 -45.85
CA GLU A 13 -10.19 -60.40 -44.43
C GLU A 13 -10.68 -61.15 -43.15
N LYS A 14 -9.74 -61.28 -42.19
CA LYS A 14 -9.74 -60.49 -40.93
C LYS A 14 -8.33 -60.37 -40.31
N ALA A 15 -8.08 -59.33 -39.49
CA ALA A 15 -6.73 -58.87 -39.13
C ALA A 15 -6.37 -58.98 -37.64
N ILE A 16 -5.06 -59.03 -37.36
CA ILE A 16 -4.43 -58.61 -36.09
C ILE A 16 -3.20 -57.77 -36.49
N GLU A 17 -3.10 -56.55 -35.95
CA GLU A 17 -2.07 -55.57 -36.31
C GLU A 17 -0.96 -55.53 -35.25
N THR A 18 0.30 -55.75 -35.66
CA THR A 18 1.46 -55.76 -34.76
C THR A 18 2.12 -54.38 -34.68
N VAL A 19 1.81 -53.67 -33.59
CA VAL A 19 2.38 -52.34 -33.29
C VAL A 19 3.92 -52.40 -33.23
N ARG A 20 4.60 -51.54 -34.00
CA ARG A 20 6.05 -51.31 -33.87
C ARG A 20 6.37 -50.48 -32.62
N PRO A 21 7.50 -50.71 -31.94
CA PRO A 21 7.99 -49.75 -30.95
C PRO A 21 8.38 -48.43 -31.63
N GLU A 22 8.12 -47.31 -30.96
CA GLU A 22 8.61 -46.00 -31.41
C GLU A 22 10.15 -45.94 -31.40
N PRO A 23 10.77 -45.16 -32.30
CA PRO A 23 12.15 -44.71 -32.09
C PRO A 23 12.19 -43.82 -30.85
N ALA A 24 13.17 -44.04 -29.97
CA ALA A 24 13.26 -43.30 -28.72
C ALA A 24 13.35 -41.79 -28.97
N LEU A 25 12.38 -41.05 -28.42
CA LEU A 25 12.36 -39.58 -28.41
C LEU A 25 13.74 -39.03 -28.03
N GLU A 26 14.35 -38.26 -28.94
CA GLU A 26 15.61 -37.59 -28.65
C GLU A 26 15.45 -36.76 -27.37
N ARG A 27 16.33 -37.01 -26.39
CA ARG A 27 16.40 -36.21 -25.18
C ARG A 27 16.82 -34.80 -25.59
N SER A 28 15.82 -33.95 -25.80
CA SER A 28 16.00 -32.55 -26.19
C SER A 28 17.06 -31.92 -25.29
N GLN A 29 18.21 -31.57 -25.87
CA GLN A 29 19.24 -30.87 -25.15
C GLN A 29 18.68 -29.50 -24.79
N THR A 30 18.39 -29.29 -23.50
CA THR A 30 18.02 -27.98 -22.99
C THR A 30 19.18 -27.04 -23.21
N VAL A 31 19.13 -26.31 -24.33
CA VAL A 31 20.12 -25.28 -24.67
C VAL A 31 20.11 -24.29 -23.52
N HIS A 32 21.18 -24.28 -22.74
CA HIS A 32 21.39 -23.29 -21.70
C HIS A 32 21.63 -21.93 -22.37
N LEU A 33 20.55 -21.26 -22.79
CA LEU A 33 20.59 -19.83 -23.08
C LEU A 33 21.09 -19.15 -21.82
N SER A 34 22.35 -18.72 -21.87
CA SER A 34 22.94 -17.84 -20.87
C SER A 34 22.31 -16.46 -21.05
N TYR A 35 21.07 -16.32 -20.58
CA TYR A 35 20.36 -15.05 -20.54
C TYR A 35 21.28 -14.02 -19.87
N PRO A 36 21.47 -12.82 -20.45
CA PRO A 36 22.21 -11.78 -19.78
C PRO A 36 21.54 -11.54 -18.43
N ARG A 37 22.26 -11.78 -17.33
CA ARG A 37 21.76 -11.53 -15.99
C ARG A 37 21.51 -10.04 -15.89
N PHE A 38 20.24 -9.63 -15.97
CA PHE A 38 19.84 -8.28 -15.63
C PHE A 38 20.28 -8.02 -14.20
N SER A 39 21.32 -7.19 -14.04
CA SER A 39 21.75 -6.69 -12.74
C SER A 39 20.53 -6.11 -12.05
N ALA A 40 20.25 -6.57 -10.82
CA ALA A 40 19.19 -5.95 -10.03
C ALA A 40 19.43 -4.43 -9.96
N PRO A 41 18.39 -3.59 -10.12
CA PRO A 41 18.54 -2.14 -10.01
C PRO A 41 19.30 -1.78 -8.72
N ARG A 42 20.24 -0.84 -8.82
CA ARG A 42 20.93 -0.35 -7.63
C ARG A 42 19.88 0.25 -6.69
N PRO A 43 19.87 -0.09 -5.39
CA PRO A 43 18.98 0.55 -4.42
C PRO A 43 19.10 2.08 -4.50
N LEU A 44 17.98 2.77 -4.35
CA LEU A 44 17.96 4.22 -4.32
C LEU A 44 18.76 4.75 -3.11
N PRO A 45 19.33 5.97 -3.18
CA PRO A 45 19.96 6.62 -2.02
C PRO A 45 18.99 6.71 -0.84
N THR A 46 19.47 6.61 0.40
CA THR A 46 18.61 6.59 1.60
C THR A 46 17.72 7.83 1.69
N ALA A 47 18.23 8.97 1.24
CA ALA A 47 17.51 10.24 1.18
C ALA A 47 16.30 10.24 0.21
N ALA A 48 16.18 9.32 -0.75
CA ALA A 48 15.02 9.27 -1.66
C ALA A 48 13.70 9.03 -0.90
N THR A 49 13.73 8.15 0.10
CA THR A 49 12.60 7.84 0.99
C THR A 49 12.29 8.98 1.98
N SER A 50 13.17 9.98 2.15
CA SER A 50 12.93 11.08 3.09
C SER A 50 11.81 12.01 2.62
N LEU A 51 11.64 12.17 1.30
CA LEU A 51 10.61 13.01 0.69
C LEU A 51 9.18 12.52 0.97
N PRO A 52 8.79 11.26 0.65
CA PRO A 52 7.44 10.78 0.97
C PRO A 52 7.17 10.80 2.47
N ILE A 53 8.13 10.43 3.33
CA ILE A 53 7.93 10.46 4.78
C ILE A 53 7.82 11.92 5.28
N GLY A 54 8.53 12.88 4.69
CA GLY A 54 8.41 14.31 5.01
C GLY A 54 7.06 14.89 4.55
N ALA A 55 6.59 14.50 3.37
CA ALA A 55 5.28 14.89 2.84
C ALA A 55 4.12 14.34 3.69
N PHE A 56 4.20 13.06 4.09
CA PHE A 56 3.30 12.44 5.06
C PHE A 56 3.32 13.18 6.40
N SER A 57 4.51 13.42 6.96
CA SER A 57 4.67 14.06 8.28
C SER A 57 4.15 15.50 8.29
N THR A 58 4.42 16.27 7.23
CA THR A 58 3.88 17.63 7.04
C THR A 58 2.36 17.61 6.97
N THR A 59 1.79 16.70 6.17
CA THR A 59 0.33 16.62 5.97
C THR A 59 -0.38 16.17 7.25
N LEU A 60 0.13 15.16 7.93
CA LEU A 60 -0.48 14.61 9.15
C LEU A 60 -0.33 15.57 10.33
N THR A 61 0.85 16.20 10.52
CA THR A 61 0.99 17.26 11.55
C THR A 61 0.07 18.44 11.25
N THR A 62 0.03 18.98 10.02
CA THR A 62 -0.84 20.14 9.72
C THR A 62 -2.33 19.84 9.91
N LEU A 63 -2.82 18.66 9.51
CA LEU A 63 -4.17 18.20 9.81
C LEU A 63 -4.42 18.07 11.33
N SER A 64 -3.48 17.46 12.07
CA SER A 64 -3.63 17.18 13.50
C SER A 64 -3.90 18.43 14.33
N LEU A 65 -3.29 19.58 13.98
CA LEU A 65 -3.48 20.83 14.71
C LEU A 65 -4.93 21.32 14.66
N SER A 66 -5.63 21.10 13.54
CA SER A 66 -7.05 21.46 13.41
C SER A 66 -8.00 20.37 13.91
N LEU A 67 -7.61 19.09 13.90
CA LEU A 67 -8.36 18.05 14.63
C LEU A 67 -8.36 18.32 16.15
N MET A 68 -7.25 18.85 16.68
CA MET A 68 -7.14 19.35 18.05
C MET A 68 -7.79 20.72 18.28
N GLU A 69 -8.27 21.40 17.22
CA GLU A 69 -8.84 22.76 17.22
C GLU A 69 -7.88 23.83 17.76
N TRP A 70 -6.58 23.67 17.53
CA TRP A 70 -5.57 24.58 18.06
C TRP A 70 -5.72 25.97 17.44
N ARG A 71 -5.55 27.02 18.25
CA ARG A 71 -5.89 28.42 17.92
C ARG A 71 -7.37 28.63 17.50
N GLY A 72 -8.26 27.68 17.79
CA GLY A 72 -9.68 27.74 17.39
C GLY A 72 -9.94 27.37 15.92
N VAL A 73 -8.96 26.81 15.21
CA VAL A 73 -9.13 26.43 13.79
C VAL A 73 -9.87 25.09 13.71
N THR A 74 -11.16 25.14 13.38
CA THR A 74 -12.03 23.97 13.20
C THR A 74 -12.17 23.52 11.74
N THR A 75 -11.98 24.44 10.79
CA THR A 75 -12.20 24.20 9.35
C THR A 75 -10.95 23.61 8.68
N THR A 76 -11.03 22.37 8.22
CA THR A 76 -9.90 21.65 7.60
C THR A 76 -9.67 21.97 6.12
N ASN A 77 -10.52 22.77 5.46
CA ASN A 77 -10.46 23.02 4.02
C ASN A 77 -9.13 23.62 3.53
N VAL A 78 -8.39 24.35 4.37
CA VAL A 78 -7.07 24.87 4.01
C VAL A 78 -6.06 23.74 3.70
N TYR A 79 -6.24 22.55 4.28
CA TYR A 79 -5.37 21.39 4.06
C TYR A 79 -5.72 20.59 2.80
N ILE A 80 -6.79 20.93 2.07
CA ILE A 80 -7.11 20.34 0.76
C ILE A 80 -5.92 20.49 -0.21
N ALA A 81 -5.20 21.62 -0.14
CA ALA A 81 -3.97 21.83 -0.90
C ALA A 81 -2.87 20.82 -0.51
N ASN A 82 -2.65 20.58 0.78
CA ASN A 82 -1.71 19.54 1.24
C ASN A 82 -2.17 18.15 0.82
N PHE A 83 -3.46 17.83 0.94
CA PHE A 83 -4.02 16.52 0.59
C PHE A 83 -3.83 16.17 -0.88
N PHE A 84 -4.05 17.10 -1.81
CA PHE A 84 -3.83 16.83 -3.24
C PHE A 84 -2.37 16.99 -3.67
N PHE A 85 -1.71 18.11 -3.36
CA PHE A 85 -0.40 18.41 -3.93
C PHE A 85 0.76 17.75 -3.17
N LEU A 86 0.79 17.85 -1.85
CA LEU A 86 1.89 17.31 -1.05
C LEU A 86 1.71 15.81 -0.77
N ALA A 87 0.51 15.40 -0.38
CA ALA A 87 0.23 14.02 -0.04
C ALA A 87 -0.13 13.15 -1.25
N ALA A 88 -1.24 13.41 -1.96
CA ALA A 88 -1.66 12.53 -3.05
C ALA A 88 -0.62 12.46 -4.18
N PHE A 89 -0.27 13.58 -4.81
CA PHE A 89 0.76 13.58 -5.85
C PHE A 89 2.16 13.26 -5.29
N GLY A 90 2.58 13.91 -4.20
CA GLY A 90 3.92 13.70 -3.63
C GLY A 90 4.19 12.26 -3.17
N LEU A 91 3.27 11.63 -2.42
CA LEU A 91 3.40 10.24 -1.98
C LEU A 91 3.26 9.27 -3.15
N PHE A 92 2.26 9.45 -4.02
CA PHE A 92 2.00 8.50 -5.11
C PHE A 92 3.11 8.49 -6.16
N ILE A 93 3.70 9.65 -6.49
CA ILE A 93 4.86 9.73 -7.39
C ILE A 93 6.09 9.10 -6.72
N SER A 94 6.36 9.43 -5.45
CA SER A 94 7.50 8.85 -4.71
C SER A 94 7.39 7.33 -4.56
N ALA A 95 6.18 6.80 -4.38
CA ALA A 95 5.91 5.36 -4.30
C ALA A 95 6.39 4.61 -5.55
N GLN A 96 6.24 5.20 -6.75
CA GLN A 96 6.70 4.54 -7.98
C GLN A 96 8.22 4.36 -7.99
N TRP A 97 8.96 5.31 -7.40
CA TRP A 97 10.41 5.16 -7.25
C TRP A 97 10.80 4.10 -6.23
N GLU A 98 10.10 4.00 -5.09
CA GLU A 98 10.28 2.87 -4.15
C GLU A 98 10.10 1.51 -4.85
N LEU A 99 9.11 1.38 -5.74
CA LEU A 99 8.91 0.17 -6.54
C LEU A 99 10.10 -0.12 -7.46
N THR A 100 10.63 0.89 -8.17
CA THR A 100 11.84 0.72 -9.01
C THR A 100 13.11 0.41 -8.21
N GLY A 101 13.18 0.86 -6.95
CA GLY A 101 14.26 0.54 -6.00
C GLY A 101 14.10 -0.84 -5.34
N GLY A 102 13.03 -1.58 -5.63
CA GLY A 102 12.74 -2.89 -5.06
C GLY A 102 12.04 -2.87 -3.69
N ASN A 103 11.69 -1.69 -3.17
CA ASN A 103 10.98 -1.53 -1.89
C ASN A 103 9.45 -1.63 -2.08
N GLY A 104 8.98 -2.86 -2.32
CA GLY A 104 7.55 -3.14 -2.48
C GLY A 104 6.68 -2.75 -1.27
N PHE A 105 7.25 -2.76 -0.06
CA PHE A 105 6.56 -2.30 1.15
C PHE A 105 6.36 -0.77 1.14
N GLY A 106 7.43 0.00 0.89
CA GLY A 106 7.38 1.45 0.76
C GLY A 106 6.45 1.91 -0.36
N TYR A 107 6.51 1.26 -1.54
CA TYR A 107 5.56 1.47 -2.63
C TYR A 107 4.10 1.32 -2.17
N SER A 108 3.78 0.21 -1.48
CA SER A 108 2.41 -0.08 -1.05
C SER A 108 1.93 0.94 -0.02
N VAL A 109 2.74 1.21 1.01
CA VAL A 109 2.45 2.16 2.09
C VAL A 109 2.23 3.58 1.55
N PHE A 110 3.16 4.10 0.74
CA PHE A 110 3.06 5.47 0.23
C PHE A 110 1.94 5.62 -0.81
N SER A 111 1.69 4.59 -1.64
CA SER A 111 0.52 4.59 -2.54
C SER A 111 -0.78 4.61 -1.73
N ALA A 112 -0.91 3.77 -0.70
CA ALA A 112 -2.10 3.69 0.14
C ALA A 112 -2.40 5.01 0.85
N PHE A 113 -1.42 5.62 1.53
CA PHE A 113 -1.64 6.91 2.18
C PHE A 113 -1.86 8.06 1.18
N GLY A 114 -1.18 8.08 0.04
CA GLY A 114 -1.44 9.05 -1.03
C GLY A 114 -2.88 8.98 -1.53
N LEU A 115 -3.40 7.78 -1.77
CA LEU A 115 -4.79 7.56 -2.20
C LEU A 115 -5.81 7.84 -1.09
N PHE A 116 -5.50 7.55 0.18
CA PHE A 116 -6.32 7.98 1.32
C PHE A 116 -6.47 9.50 1.35
N TYR A 117 -5.37 10.25 1.28
CA TYR A 117 -5.40 11.70 1.28
C TYR A 117 -6.10 12.27 0.03
N ALA A 118 -5.96 11.64 -1.14
CA ALA A 118 -6.72 12.01 -2.33
C ALA A 118 -8.24 11.86 -2.11
N GLY A 119 -8.68 10.71 -1.57
CA GLY A 119 -10.10 10.42 -1.30
C GLY A 119 -10.68 11.34 -0.21
N TYR A 120 -9.96 11.54 0.89
CA TYR A 120 -10.38 12.43 1.97
C TYR A 120 -10.36 13.90 1.56
N GLY A 121 -9.40 14.31 0.74
CA GLY A 121 -9.37 15.62 0.09
C GLY A 121 -10.58 15.83 -0.83
N ALA A 122 -10.98 14.82 -1.61
CA ALA A 122 -12.15 14.88 -2.47
C ALA A 122 -13.47 14.96 -1.66
N ILE A 123 -13.59 14.20 -0.57
CA ILE A 123 -14.72 14.26 0.37
C ILE A 123 -14.92 15.70 0.92
N LEU A 124 -13.83 16.36 1.31
CA LEU A 124 -13.85 17.71 1.90
C LEU A 124 -13.97 18.85 0.86
N THR A 125 -13.77 18.56 -0.42
CA THR A 125 -13.74 19.56 -1.50
C THR A 125 -15.13 19.72 -2.11
N PRO A 126 -15.81 20.87 -1.95
CA PRO A 126 -17.23 21.01 -2.31
C PRO A 126 -17.55 20.73 -3.77
N SER A 127 -16.61 20.96 -4.70
CA SER A 127 -16.82 20.76 -6.15
C SER A 127 -16.93 19.30 -6.59
N PHE A 128 -16.55 18.32 -5.75
CA PHE A 128 -16.86 16.91 -6.02
C PHE A 128 -18.26 16.49 -5.53
N GLY A 129 -18.97 17.37 -4.81
CA GLY A 129 -20.36 17.12 -4.37
C GLY A 129 -20.55 16.02 -3.32
N VAL A 130 -19.50 15.35 -2.85
CA VAL A 130 -19.61 14.14 -2.01
C VAL A 130 -20.41 14.39 -0.73
N ALA A 131 -20.09 15.45 0.02
CA ALA A 131 -20.87 15.82 1.20
C ALA A 131 -22.28 16.35 0.86
N ALA A 132 -22.42 17.05 -0.28
CA ALA A 132 -23.69 17.62 -0.73
C ALA A 132 -24.72 16.55 -1.16
N ALA A 133 -24.27 15.37 -1.57
CA ALA A 133 -25.13 14.25 -1.94
C ALA A 133 -26.01 13.72 -0.78
N TYR A 134 -25.66 14.02 0.48
CA TYR A 134 -26.43 13.65 1.67
C TYR A 134 -27.46 14.71 2.08
N GLY A 135 -27.42 15.92 1.50
CA GLY A 135 -28.30 17.03 1.87
C GLY A 135 -28.26 17.33 3.38
N ASP A 136 -29.44 17.37 4.00
CA ASP A 136 -29.60 17.59 5.44
C ASP A 136 -29.39 16.32 6.30
N ASP A 137 -29.23 15.13 5.70
CA ASP A 137 -28.99 13.87 6.45
C ASP A 137 -27.52 13.76 6.92
N THR A 138 -27.20 14.63 7.86
CA THR A 138 -25.93 14.64 8.59
C THR A 138 -25.70 13.34 9.37
N LYS A 139 -26.74 12.57 9.74
CA LYS A 139 -26.55 11.26 10.41
C LYS A 139 -26.03 10.21 9.44
N GLN A 140 -26.57 10.15 8.22
CA GLN A 140 -26.09 9.24 7.17
C GLN A 140 -24.67 9.63 6.71
N LEU A 141 -24.40 10.93 6.50
CA LEU A 141 -23.07 11.43 6.18
C LEU A 141 -22.04 11.02 7.24
N ASN A 142 -22.32 11.26 8.52
CA ASN A 142 -21.40 10.88 9.60
C ASN A 142 -21.18 9.35 9.67
N ASN A 143 -22.22 8.53 9.48
CA ASN A 143 -22.04 7.07 9.39
C ASN A 143 -21.13 6.66 8.22
N ALA A 144 -21.30 7.26 7.04
CA ALA A 144 -20.46 6.99 5.87
C ALA A 144 -18.99 7.38 6.10
N LEU A 145 -18.74 8.53 6.75
CA LEU A 145 -17.39 8.98 7.13
C LEU A 145 -16.75 8.07 8.19
N GLY A 146 -17.52 7.61 9.18
CA GLY A 146 -17.06 6.63 10.16
C GLY A 146 -16.69 5.29 9.51
N LEU A 147 -17.53 4.76 8.63
CA LEU A 147 -17.26 3.52 7.89
C LEU A 147 -16.04 3.64 6.97
N PHE A 148 -15.86 4.76 6.28
CA PHE A 148 -14.66 5.07 5.50
C PHE A 148 -13.41 5.01 6.38
N MET A 149 -13.42 5.68 7.54
CA MET A 149 -12.26 5.67 8.44
C MET A 149 -11.98 4.28 9.04
N ILE A 150 -12.99 3.47 9.39
CA ILE A 150 -12.80 2.09 9.87
C ILE A 150 -12.17 1.19 8.80
N ILE A 151 -12.65 1.20 7.55
CA ILE A 151 -12.11 0.29 6.53
C ILE A 151 -10.66 0.65 6.16
N TRP A 152 -10.29 1.93 6.23
CA TRP A 152 -8.89 2.35 6.15
C TRP A 152 -8.08 1.94 7.40
N SER A 153 -8.65 1.98 8.61
CA SER A 153 -8.00 1.46 9.82
C SER A 153 -7.65 -0.02 9.69
N VAL A 154 -8.57 -0.86 9.19
CA VAL A 154 -8.29 -2.28 8.91
C VAL A 154 -7.10 -2.47 7.95
N PHE A 155 -6.89 -1.54 7.02
CA PHE A 155 -5.74 -1.56 6.11
C PHE A 155 -4.44 -1.04 6.76
N VAL A 156 -4.52 -0.02 7.61
CA VAL A 156 -3.40 0.47 8.45
C VAL A 156 -2.93 -0.62 9.42
N LEU A 157 -3.84 -1.35 10.05
CA LEU A 157 -3.56 -2.50 10.91
C LEU A 157 -2.79 -3.61 10.18
N ALA A 158 -3.12 -3.87 8.91
CA ALA A 158 -2.37 -4.83 8.09
C ALA A 158 -0.91 -4.35 7.85
N TYR A 159 -0.70 -3.06 7.60
CA TYR A 159 0.65 -2.49 7.53
C TYR A 159 1.37 -2.49 8.88
N LEU A 160 0.68 -2.23 10.00
CA LEU A 160 1.24 -2.32 11.36
C LEU A 160 1.79 -3.72 11.63
N VAL A 161 1.02 -4.78 11.35
CA VAL A 161 1.50 -6.16 11.49
C VAL A 161 2.68 -6.46 10.55
N ALA A 162 2.63 -5.98 9.31
CA ALA A 162 3.71 -6.17 8.34
C ALA A 162 4.99 -5.37 8.67
N THR A 163 4.90 -4.29 9.45
CA THR A 163 6.04 -3.43 9.80
C THR A 163 6.83 -3.91 11.03
N LEU A 164 6.27 -4.82 11.84
CA LEU A 164 6.91 -5.32 13.07
C LEU A 164 8.38 -5.81 12.90
N PRO A 165 8.78 -6.45 11.77
CA PRO A 165 10.17 -6.86 11.54
C PRO A 165 11.13 -5.75 11.10
N THR A 166 10.70 -4.49 11.04
CA THR A 166 11.51 -3.37 10.50
C THR A 166 12.29 -2.64 11.59
N ASN A 167 11.70 -1.62 12.22
CA ASN A 167 12.28 -0.90 13.36
C ASN A 167 11.19 -0.23 14.21
N VAL A 168 11.54 0.16 15.44
CA VAL A 168 10.62 0.76 16.42
C VAL A 168 10.00 2.06 15.90
N VAL A 169 10.73 2.86 15.12
CA VAL A 169 10.25 4.15 14.59
C VAL A 169 9.08 3.94 13.60
N TYR A 170 9.17 3.01 12.65
CA TYR A 170 8.04 2.68 11.78
C TYR A 170 6.86 2.11 12.57
N ILE A 171 7.12 1.19 13.52
CA ILE A 171 6.07 0.60 14.36
C ILE A 171 5.30 1.69 15.13
N LEU A 172 5.98 2.67 15.73
CA LEU A 172 5.35 3.78 16.42
C LEU A 172 4.51 4.67 15.50
N ILE A 173 4.98 4.95 14.27
CA ILE A 173 4.17 5.66 13.27
C ILE A 173 2.87 4.89 13.01
N PHE A 174 2.93 3.59 12.71
CA PHE A 174 1.75 2.79 12.42
C PHE A 174 0.81 2.62 13.62
N ILE A 175 1.31 2.47 14.85
CA ILE A 175 0.47 2.44 16.07
C ILE A 175 -0.29 3.76 16.23
N PHE A 176 0.39 4.90 16.08
CA PHE A 176 -0.24 6.21 16.25
C PHE A 176 -1.20 6.54 15.10
N VAL A 177 -0.93 6.10 13.87
CA VAL A 177 -1.91 6.22 12.76
C VAL A 177 -3.13 5.34 13.01
N GLU A 178 -2.97 4.09 13.45
CA GLU A 178 -4.10 3.20 13.76
C GLU A 178 -5.02 3.83 14.83
N LEU A 179 -4.44 4.29 15.94
CA LEU A 179 -5.19 4.95 17.00
C LEU A 179 -5.87 6.24 16.51
N CYS A 180 -5.22 7.01 15.62
CA CYS A 180 -5.87 8.15 14.96
C CYS A 180 -7.11 7.72 14.16
N PHE A 181 -7.00 6.71 13.29
CA PHE A 181 -8.08 6.29 12.40
C PHE A 181 -9.27 5.73 13.18
N VAL A 182 -9.03 4.87 14.18
CA VAL A 182 -10.07 4.37 15.10
C VAL A 182 -10.78 5.51 15.84
N LEU A 183 -10.03 6.48 16.40
CA LEU A 183 -10.63 7.57 17.19
C LEU A 183 -11.36 8.60 16.32
N VAL A 184 -10.88 8.89 15.12
CA VAL A 184 -11.59 9.75 14.15
C VAL A 184 -12.86 9.04 13.65
N ALA A 185 -12.82 7.74 13.36
CA ALA A 185 -14.02 6.96 13.03
C ALA A 185 -15.06 6.99 14.16
N ALA A 186 -14.62 6.72 15.40
CA ALA A 186 -15.47 6.78 16.58
C ALA A 186 -16.06 8.19 16.79
N SER A 187 -15.33 9.26 16.44
CA SER A 187 -15.85 10.63 16.51
C SER A 187 -17.02 10.87 15.55
N TYR A 188 -16.97 10.30 14.34
CA TYR A 188 -18.07 10.38 13.38
C TYR A 188 -19.29 9.57 13.82
N PHE A 189 -19.11 8.34 14.32
CA PHE A 189 -20.23 7.57 14.87
C PHE A 189 -20.86 8.26 16.09
N ALA A 190 -20.05 8.85 16.97
CA ALA A 190 -20.54 9.65 18.10
C ALA A 190 -21.36 10.89 17.65
N LEU A 191 -21.01 11.55 16.53
CA LEU A 191 -21.86 12.59 15.95
C LEU A 191 -23.17 12.02 15.42
N ALA A 192 -23.12 10.90 14.69
CA ALA A 192 -24.30 10.25 14.15
C ALA A 192 -25.29 9.85 15.26
N ASP A 193 -24.81 9.45 16.44
CA ASP A 193 -25.63 9.11 17.60
C ASP A 193 -25.94 10.29 18.54
N GLY A 194 -25.63 11.52 18.12
CA GLY A 194 -25.99 12.75 18.86
C GLY A 194 -25.05 13.10 20.03
N HIS A 195 -24.01 12.32 20.28
CA HIS A 195 -23.06 12.49 21.39
C HIS A 195 -21.97 13.54 21.06
N ALA A 196 -22.39 14.76 20.71
CA ALA A 196 -21.52 15.82 20.18
C ALA A 196 -20.28 16.12 21.06
N THR A 197 -20.43 16.16 22.39
CA THR A 197 -19.31 16.38 23.33
C THR A 197 -18.29 15.24 23.29
N ALA A 198 -18.75 13.99 23.21
CA ALA A 198 -17.88 12.82 23.11
C ALA A 198 -17.18 12.79 21.74
N ALA A 199 -17.88 13.15 20.67
CA ALA A 199 -17.30 13.27 19.33
C ALA A 199 -16.15 14.29 19.28
N VAL A 200 -16.32 15.49 19.86
CA VAL A 200 -15.24 16.48 19.94
C VAL A 200 -14.06 15.93 20.73
N GLY A 201 -14.29 15.22 21.84
CA GLY A 201 -13.25 14.54 22.60
C GLY A 201 -12.47 13.52 21.75
N LEU A 202 -13.18 12.59 21.11
CA LEU A 202 -12.63 11.54 20.26
C LEU A 202 -11.83 12.10 19.07
N LYS A 203 -12.37 13.14 18.39
CA LYS A 203 -11.69 13.85 17.30
C LYS A 203 -10.37 14.47 17.76
N LYS A 204 -10.37 15.11 18.94
CA LYS A 204 -9.15 15.71 19.52
C LYS A 204 -8.15 14.64 19.94
N SER A 205 -8.58 13.52 20.52
CA SER A 205 -7.71 12.38 20.84
C SER A 205 -7.09 11.78 19.58
N GLY A 206 -7.86 11.57 18.51
CA GLY A 206 -7.32 11.16 17.21
C GLY A 206 -6.31 12.16 16.65
N GLY A 207 -6.59 13.46 16.79
CA GLY A 207 -5.65 14.55 16.50
C GLY A 207 -4.33 14.45 17.28
N VAL A 208 -4.35 14.13 18.57
CA VAL A 208 -3.12 13.92 19.36
C VAL A 208 -2.28 12.79 18.79
N PHE A 209 -2.89 11.65 18.43
CA PHE A 209 -2.15 10.54 17.83
C PHE A 209 -1.65 10.84 16.41
N ALA A 210 -2.41 11.57 15.59
CA ALA A 210 -1.94 12.11 14.31
C ALA A 210 -0.70 13.02 14.48
N PHE A 211 -0.70 13.88 15.51
CA PHE A 211 0.44 14.75 15.81
C PHE A 211 1.68 13.93 16.22
N LEU A 212 1.51 12.93 17.09
CA LEU A 212 2.59 12.03 17.51
C LEU A 212 3.15 11.21 16.34
N ALA A 213 2.29 10.61 15.51
CA ALA A 213 2.70 9.93 14.27
C ALA A 213 3.52 10.86 13.36
N GLY A 214 3.06 12.11 13.20
CA GLY A 214 3.75 13.13 12.43
C GLY A 214 5.11 13.54 13.01
N LEU A 215 5.25 13.65 14.34
CA LEU A 215 6.54 13.92 14.99
C LEU A 215 7.55 12.77 14.84
N VAL A 216 7.10 11.52 14.96
CA VAL A 216 7.96 10.34 14.72
C VAL A 216 8.33 10.22 13.24
N GLY A 217 7.42 10.58 12.34
CA GLY A 217 7.71 10.71 10.90
C GLY A 217 8.75 11.80 10.61
N TRP A 218 8.66 12.97 11.25
CA TRP A 218 9.68 14.02 11.15
C TRP A 218 11.07 13.55 11.62
N TYR A 219 11.14 12.83 12.75
CA TYR A 219 12.39 12.20 13.22
C TYR A 219 12.98 11.25 12.18
N LEU A 220 12.13 10.43 11.54
CA LEU A 220 12.55 9.52 10.47
C LEU A 220 13.02 10.26 9.21
N THR A 221 12.34 11.33 8.78
CA THR A 221 12.82 12.21 7.69
C THR A 221 14.18 12.82 8.01
N PHE A 222 14.40 13.28 9.26
CA PHE A 222 15.70 13.77 9.69
C PHE A 222 16.78 12.68 9.66
N HIS A 223 16.50 11.46 10.16
CA HIS A 223 17.43 10.33 10.01
C HIS A 223 17.80 10.10 8.55
N LEU A 224 16.83 10.00 7.65
CA LEU A 224 17.05 9.66 6.23
C LEU A 224 17.83 10.74 5.47
N LEU A 225 17.78 12.01 5.91
CA LEU A 225 18.59 13.11 5.38
C LEU A 225 20.01 13.15 5.96
N LEU A 226 20.18 12.82 7.25
CA LEU A 226 21.45 12.93 7.97
C LEU A 226 22.36 11.70 7.83
N LYS A 227 21.78 10.50 7.64
CA LYS A 227 22.50 9.21 7.65
C LYS A 227 23.69 9.18 6.68
N ASP A 228 23.47 9.63 5.45
CA ASP A 228 24.46 9.53 4.36
C ASP A 228 25.52 10.67 4.41
N SER A 229 25.46 11.59 5.38
CA SER A 229 26.26 12.83 5.36
C SER A 229 26.79 13.36 6.71
N LEU A 230 26.08 13.15 7.83
CA LEU A 230 26.37 13.82 9.10
C LEU A 230 26.30 12.88 10.33
N VAL A 231 25.19 12.16 10.52
CA VAL A 231 24.99 11.27 11.67
C VAL A 231 23.88 10.25 11.43
N GLU A 232 24.08 9.01 11.85
CA GLU A 232 23.04 7.99 11.88
C GLU A 232 22.29 8.02 13.22
N LEU A 233 21.01 8.39 13.19
CA LEU A 233 20.15 8.42 14.39
C LEU A 233 19.55 7.03 14.69
N PRO A 234 19.40 6.61 15.95
CA PRO A 234 18.93 5.27 16.29
C PRO A 234 17.45 5.05 15.93
N LEU A 235 17.16 4.03 15.10
CA LEU A 235 15.79 3.63 14.74
C LEU A 235 15.23 2.47 15.58
N GLY A 236 16.09 1.74 16.30
CA GLY A 236 15.74 0.55 17.08
C GLY A 236 15.41 -0.66 16.21
N ASP A 237 16.42 -1.47 15.87
CA ASP A 237 16.25 -2.68 15.03
C ASP A 237 15.47 -3.78 15.78
N THR A 238 14.34 -4.20 15.19
CA THR A 238 13.46 -5.25 15.72
C THR A 238 13.68 -6.62 15.07
N SER A 239 14.50 -6.73 14.04
CA SER A 239 14.71 -7.97 13.27
C SER A 239 15.26 -9.14 14.10
N GLN A 240 15.92 -8.86 15.22
CA GLN A 240 16.31 -9.83 16.24
C GLN A 240 15.13 -10.63 16.84
N TYR A 241 13.94 -10.04 16.88
CA TYR A 241 12.71 -10.67 17.39
C TYR A 241 11.88 -11.35 16.30
N PHE A 242 12.19 -11.13 15.03
CA PHE A 242 11.44 -11.62 13.88
C PHE A 242 12.35 -12.42 12.92
N PRO A 243 12.58 -13.72 13.21
CA PRO A 243 13.43 -14.57 12.38
C PRO A 243 12.97 -14.58 10.93
N LYS A 244 13.87 -14.25 10.00
CA LYS A 244 13.57 -14.25 8.56
C LYS A 244 13.29 -15.68 8.10
N THR A 245 12.02 -15.99 7.81
CA THR A 245 11.51 -17.30 7.33
C THR A 245 12.04 -17.65 5.93
N ARG A 246 13.35 -17.89 5.84
CA ARG A 246 14.05 -18.22 4.60
C ARG A 246 13.80 -19.69 4.28
N LYS A 247 12.69 -19.99 3.61
CA LYS A 247 12.55 -21.28 2.92
C LYS A 247 13.76 -21.45 2.01
N LYS A 248 14.55 -22.51 2.24
CA LYS A 248 15.43 -23.01 1.19
C LYS A 248 14.53 -23.44 0.04
N VAL A 249 14.90 -23.02 -1.17
CA VAL A 249 14.60 -23.82 -2.35
C VAL A 249 15.73 -24.86 -2.40
N GLU A 250 15.35 -26.13 -2.39
CA GLU A 250 16.24 -27.27 -2.63
C GLU A 250 16.19 -27.65 -4.12
#